data_AF-A0A3S2V359-F1
#
_entry.id   AF-A0A3S2V359-F1
#
_cell.length_a   1.000
_cell.length_b   1.000
_cell.length_c   1.000
_cell.angle_alpha   90.00
_cell.angle_beta   90.00
_cell.angle_gamma   90.00
#
_symmetry.space_group_name_H-M   'P 1'
#
loop_
_entity.id
_entity.type
_entity.pdbx_description
1 polymer ?
#
loop_
_entity_poly.entity_id
_entity_poly.type
_entity_poly.pdbx_seq_one_letter_code
_entity_poly.pdbx_strand_id
1 'polypeptide(L)'
;MIDPNDPRSLLSAAAVRERAEALLAQGLAGRLPHFAVDPGRLGACADAVVETIRANYPDLAIPYHARWRHFAVGGFERWGSLVHAAPWEDAAARARAAFDLVIVSVLLDAGAGPTWRYEEGRTGETYARSEGLAVASFDMFISGLFSAEPEDPFRVDARALASLTEAELAQGFQAGPANPLVGLPGRTALMNRLGQVVAADPEGFGTEARPGGLFDRLAARARDGALPAAAILDTLLAHLGPIWPGRIVVEGVDLGDTWRHPLAGGAGETAGLVPFHKLSQWLAYSLLEPLEEAGIAVTGLDALTGLPEYRNGGLFLDTGVLALKDPAEAGRPHPVESPLVVEWRALTVALLDRIAPLVRERLGIAEPDDLPLAKVLEGGTWATGRRLARALRPDGAPPLAIESDGTVF
;
A
#
# COMPACT_ATOMS: atom_id res chain seq x y z
N MET A 1 17.72 -6.06 20.32
CA MET A 1 16.31 -5.59 20.37
C MET A 1 16.34 -4.10 20.63
N ILE A 2 15.55 -3.33 19.87
CA ILE A 2 15.37 -1.89 20.10
C ILE A 2 14.57 -1.73 21.40
N ASP A 3 14.89 -0.71 22.21
CA ASP A 3 14.11 -0.37 23.41
C ASP A 3 12.64 -0.11 23.00
N PRO A 4 11.63 -0.74 23.64
CA PRO A 4 10.22 -0.51 23.30
C PRO A 4 9.77 0.96 23.49
N ASN A 5 10.53 1.79 24.20
CA ASN A 5 10.27 3.22 24.32
C ASN A 5 10.99 4.07 23.26
N ASP A 6 11.91 3.49 22.48
CA ASP A 6 12.55 4.16 21.35
C ASP A 6 11.51 4.36 20.23
N PRO A 7 11.35 5.58 19.68
CA PRO A 7 10.40 5.84 18.59
C PRO A 7 10.59 4.94 17.38
N ARG A 8 11.81 4.48 17.10
CA ARG A 8 12.12 3.56 15.98
C ARG A 8 11.45 2.20 16.14
N SER A 9 11.06 1.81 17.36
CA SER A 9 10.28 0.58 17.57
C SER A 9 8.93 0.60 16.82
N LEU A 10 8.35 1.79 16.58
CA LEU A 10 7.10 1.98 15.84
C LEU A 10 7.27 1.85 14.32
N LEU A 11 8.50 1.78 13.81
CA LEU A 11 8.80 1.63 12.39
C LEU A 11 8.89 0.14 12.01
N SER A 12 7.85 -0.64 12.33
CA SER A 12 7.80 -2.08 12.04
C SER A 12 6.38 -2.61 11.89
N ALA A 13 6.20 -3.69 11.12
CA ALA A 13 4.92 -4.41 11.04
C ALA A 13 4.47 -4.96 12.41
N ALA A 14 5.42 -5.35 13.26
CA ALA A 14 5.14 -5.85 14.61
C ALA A 14 4.46 -4.78 15.47
N ALA A 15 4.95 -3.53 15.43
CA ALA A 15 4.34 -2.43 16.18
C ALA A 15 2.95 -2.06 15.64
N VAL A 16 2.75 -2.09 14.31
CA VAL A 16 1.43 -1.91 13.69
C VAL A 16 0.44 -2.93 14.26
N ARG A 17 0.83 -4.21 14.25
CA ARG A 17 -0.01 -5.31 14.78
C ARG A 17 -0.26 -5.16 16.28
N GLU A 18 0.77 -4.87 17.08
CA GLU A 18 0.64 -4.68 18.53
C GLU A 18 -0.39 -3.60 18.88
N ARG A 19 -0.29 -2.43 18.25
CA ARG A 19 -1.19 -1.29 18.51
C ARG A 19 -2.60 -1.54 17.97
N ALA A 20 -2.72 -2.21 16.83
CA ALA A 20 -4.01 -2.63 16.27
C ALA A 20 -4.74 -3.63 17.19
N GLU A 21 -4.03 -4.65 17.68
CA GLU A 21 -4.56 -5.65 18.61
C GLU A 21 -4.95 -5.03 19.96
N ALA A 22 -4.16 -4.07 20.45
CA ALA A 22 -4.51 -3.33 21.65
C ALA A 22 -5.86 -2.63 21.50
N LEU A 23 -6.13 -1.97 20.37
CA LEU A 23 -7.42 -1.32 20.11
C LEU A 23 -8.56 -2.32 19.87
N LEU A 24 -8.31 -3.44 19.18
CA LEU A 24 -9.30 -4.51 19.05
C LEU A 24 -9.72 -5.05 20.42
N ALA A 25 -8.78 -5.25 21.35
CA ALA A 25 -9.09 -5.67 22.71
C ALA A 25 -9.96 -4.65 23.47
N GLN A 26 -9.79 -3.35 23.23
CA GLN A 26 -10.69 -2.32 23.76
C GLN A 26 -12.09 -2.41 23.14
N GLY A 27 -12.15 -2.69 21.83
CA GLY A 27 -13.39 -2.83 21.07
C GLY A 27 -14.22 -4.02 21.55
N LEU A 28 -13.57 -5.18 21.72
CA LEU A 28 -14.20 -6.38 22.27
C LEU A 28 -14.69 -6.19 23.72
N ALA A 29 -14.07 -5.29 24.47
CA ALA A 29 -14.53 -4.89 25.80
C ALA A 29 -15.57 -3.76 25.79
N GLY A 30 -16.02 -3.31 24.62
CA GLY A 30 -17.02 -2.25 24.46
C GLY A 30 -16.54 -0.83 24.78
N ARG A 31 -15.23 -0.64 25.00
CA ARG A 31 -14.63 0.61 25.52
C ARG A 31 -14.30 1.64 24.44
N LEU A 32 -14.27 1.24 23.18
CA LEU A 32 -13.96 2.15 22.08
C LEU A 32 -15.06 3.23 21.90
N PRO A 33 -14.71 4.49 21.64
CA PRO A 33 -15.70 5.57 21.45
C PRO A 33 -16.52 5.46 20.16
N HIS A 34 -15.97 4.96 19.05
CA HIS A 34 -16.61 5.12 17.72
C HIS A 34 -17.24 3.83 17.17
N PHE A 35 -16.66 2.67 17.46
CA PHE A 35 -17.12 1.39 16.92
C PHE A 35 -17.54 0.40 18.00
N ALA A 36 -18.61 -0.34 17.72
CA ALA A 36 -18.91 -1.63 18.34
C ALA A 36 -18.32 -2.74 17.46
N VAL A 37 -17.77 -3.79 18.10
CA VAL A 37 -17.20 -4.95 17.42
C VAL A 37 -18.07 -6.18 17.71
N ASP A 38 -18.56 -6.82 16.66
CA ASP A 38 -19.31 -8.07 16.73
C ASP A 38 -18.49 -9.23 16.15
N PRO A 39 -17.74 -9.98 16.98
CA PRO A 39 -16.95 -11.13 16.50
C PRO A 39 -17.84 -12.25 15.96
N GLY A 40 -19.13 -12.32 16.33
CA GLY A 40 -20.07 -13.32 15.82
C GLY A 40 -20.33 -13.19 14.32
N ARG A 41 -20.04 -12.02 13.73
CA ARG A 41 -20.20 -11.75 12.29
C ARG A 41 -18.98 -12.14 11.46
N LEU A 42 -17.84 -12.47 12.07
CA LEU A 42 -16.61 -12.83 11.35
C LEU A 42 -16.78 -14.07 10.46
N GLY A 43 -17.58 -15.05 10.89
CA GLY A 43 -17.86 -16.25 10.09
C GLY A 43 -18.55 -15.91 8.76
N ALA A 44 -19.63 -15.12 8.82
CA ALA A 44 -20.35 -14.68 7.62
C ALA A 44 -19.51 -13.74 6.74
N CYS A 45 -18.67 -12.91 7.37
CA CYS A 45 -17.70 -12.08 6.65
C CYS A 45 -16.71 -12.97 5.84
N ALA A 46 -16.15 -14.01 6.47
CA ALA A 46 -15.25 -14.95 5.81
C ALA A 46 -15.96 -15.73 4.69
N ASP A 47 -17.24 -16.11 4.84
CA ASP A 47 -18.02 -16.74 3.77
C ASP A 47 -18.14 -15.83 2.54
N ALA A 48 -18.44 -14.54 2.74
CA ALA A 48 -18.52 -13.56 1.64
C ALA A 48 -17.16 -13.32 0.95
N VAL A 49 -16.06 -13.41 1.71
CA VAL A 49 -14.71 -13.35 1.17
C VAL A 49 -14.39 -14.57 0.31
N VAL A 50 -14.71 -15.77 0.80
CA VAL A 50 -14.50 -17.04 0.08
C VAL A 50 -15.34 -17.12 -1.20
N GLU A 51 -16.59 -16.65 -1.16
CA GLU A 51 -17.44 -16.52 -2.34
C GLU A 51 -16.74 -15.65 -3.42
N THR A 52 -16.17 -14.52 -2.99
CA THR A 52 -15.46 -13.61 -3.90
C THR A 52 -14.19 -14.24 -4.46
N ILE A 53 -13.40 -14.92 -3.62
CA ILE A 53 -12.18 -15.63 -4.05
C ILE A 53 -12.54 -16.68 -5.10
N ARG A 54 -13.52 -17.55 -4.84
CA ARG A 54 -13.91 -18.62 -5.78
C ARG A 54 -14.45 -18.08 -7.10
N ALA A 55 -15.13 -16.93 -7.08
CA ALA A 55 -15.63 -16.29 -8.29
C ALA A 55 -14.50 -15.72 -9.16
N ASN A 56 -13.49 -15.10 -8.53
CA ASN A 56 -12.40 -14.43 -9.23
C ASN A 56 -11.23 -15.37 -9.58
N TYR A 57 -10.98 -16.36 -8.75
CA TYR A 57 -9.85 -17.30 -8.84
C TYR A 57 -10.34 -18.74 -8.60
N PRO A 58 -11.03 -19.36 -9.57
CA PRO A 58 -11.59 -20.71 -9.40
C PRO A 58 -10.54 -21.81 -9.13
N ASP A 59 -9.30 -21.59 -9.57
CA ASP A 59 -8.14 -22.45 -9.35
C ASP A 59 -7.32 -22.09 -8.09
N LEU A 60 -7.72 -21.02 -7.37
CA LEU A 60 -7.02 -20.46 -6.22
C LEU A 60 -5.59 -19.96 -6.53
N ALA A 61 -5.26 -19.72 -7.81
CA ALA A 61 -4.01 -19.10 -8.22
C ALA A 61 -4.07 -17.58 -8.02
N ILE A 62 -4.11 -17.17 -6.75
CA ILE A 62 -4.25 -15.76 -6.38
C ILE A 62 -2.86 -15.09 -6.36
N PRO A 63 -2.66 -13.98 -7.09
CA PRO A 63 -1.42 -13.20 -7.01
C PRO A 63 -1.34 -12.40 -5.71
N TYR A 64 -0.17 -11.82 -5.43
CA TYR A 64 -0.04 -10.90 -4.29
C TYR A 64 -0.84 -9.62 -4.52
N HIS A 65 -1.33 -9.02 -3.43
CA HIS A 65 -1.95 -7.69 -3.47
C HIS A 65 -0.90 -6.60 -3.70
N ALA A 66 -0.53 -6.44 -4.97
CA ALA A 66 0.61 -5.68 -5.42
C ALA A 66 0.25 -4.74 -6.58
N ARG A 67 1.12 -3.76 -6.84
CA ARG A 67 0.95 -2.81 -7.94
C ARG A 67 0.90 -3.49 -9.31
N TRP A 68 1.59 -4.62 -9.49
CA TRP A 68 1.72 -5.34 -10.75
C TRP A 68 0.38 -5.69 -11.42
N ARG A 69 -0.65 -6.02 -10.63
CA ARG A 69 -1.99 -6.32 -11.16
C ARG A 69 -2.65 -5.12 -11.84
N HIS A 70 -2.31 -3.90 -11.39
CA HIS A 70 -2.82 -2.67 -11.98
C HIS A 70 -2.10 -2.33 -13.29
N PHE A 71 -0.82 -2.69 -13.44
CA PHE A 71 -0.14 -2.59 -14.73
C PHE A 71 -0.68 -3.58 -15.76
N ALA A 72 -1.33 -4.66 -15.33
CA ALA A 72 -1.94 -5.67 -16.19
C ALA A 72 -3.42 -5.41 -16.52
N VAL A 73 -3.99 -4.28 -16.08
CA VAL A 73 -5.42 -3.98 -16.28
C VAL A 73 -5.79 -3.98 -17.77
N GLY A 74 -6.97 -4.51 -18.09
CA GLY A 74 -7.43 -4.72 -19.47
C GLY A 74 -6.88 -5.99 -20.13
N GLY A 75 -6.13 -6.81 -19.39
CA GLY A 75 -5.52 -8.05 -19.93
C GLY A 75 -4.24 -7.79 -20.72
N PHE A 76 -3.61 -6.63 -20.53
CA PHE A 76 -2.37 -6.25 -21.22
C PHE A 76 -1.16 -6.46 -20.31
N GLU A 77 -0.29 -7.42 -20.65
CA GLU A 77 0.96 -7.70 -19.92
C GLU A 77 2.04 -6.63 -20.21
N ARG A 78 1.84 -5.40 -19.72
CA ARG A 78 2.71 -4.23 -20.00
C ARG A 78 4.14 -4.45 -19.52
N TRP A 79 4.30 -4.90 -18.27
CA TRP A 79 5.61 -5.22 -17.72
C TRP A 79 6.26 -6.39 -18.46
N GLY A 80 5.53 -7.49 -18.66
CA GLY A 80 6.05 -8.65 -19.41
C GLY A 80 6.52 -8.28 -20.82
N SER A 81 5.78 -7.42 -21.53
CA SER A 81 6.18 -6.89 -22.83
C SER A 81 7.46 -6.08 -22.77
N LEU A 82 7.61 -5.23 -21.74
CA LEU A 82 8.84 -4.46 -21.50
C LEU A 82 10.03 -5.37 -21.20
N VAL A 83 9.84 -6.41 -20.38
CA VAL A 83 10.89 -7.41 -20.06
C VAL A 83 11.44 -8.11 -21.30
N HIS A 84 10.62 -8.30 -22.34
CA HIS A 84 11.08 -8.91 -23.59
C HIS A 84 11.81 -7.93 -24.52
N ALA A 85 11.56 -6.62 -24.37
CA ALA A 85 12.08 -5.59 -25.25
C ALA A 85 13.29 -4.83 -24.67
N ALA A 86 13.37 -4.72 -23.34
CA ALA A 86 14.40 -3.95 -22.66
C ALA A 86 15.77 -4.66 -22.67
N PRO A 87 16.88 -3.93 -22.88
CA PRO A 87 18.22 -4.51 -22.99
C PRO A 87 18.86 -4.76 -21.60
N TRP A 88 18.11 -5.26 -20.62
CA TRP A 88 18.66 -5.54 -19.30
C TRP A 88 19.64 -6.72 -19.35
N GLU A 89 20.85 -6.51 -18.84
CA GLU A 89 21.94 -7.49 -18.93
C GLU A 89 21.71 -8.73 -18.05
N ASP A 90 21.06 -8.55 -16.89
CA ASP A 90 20.81 -9.61 -15.93
C ASP A 90 19.51 -9.39 -15.12
N ALA A 91 19.19 -10.36 -14.26
CA ALA A 91 18.01 -10.30 -13.41
C ALA A 91 18.08 -9.18 -12.36
N ALA A 92 19.28 -8.75 -11.94
CA ALA A 92 19.46 -7.67 -10.98
C ALA A 92 19.15 -6.31 -11.62
N ALA A 93 19.63 -6.07 -12.84
CA ALA A 93 19.32 -4.88 -13.64
C ALA A 93 17.80 -4.75 -13.86
N ARG A 94 17.14 -5.86 -14.23
CA ARG A 94 15.67 -5.90 -14.34
C ARG A 94 14.99 -5.60 -13.00
N ALA A 95 15.46 -6.18 -11.89
CA ALA A 95 14.88 -5.95 -10.58
C ALA A 95 15.02 -4.49 -10.11
N ARG A 96 16.14 -3.81 -10.39
CA ARG A 96 16.29 -2.38 -10.11
C ARG A 96 15.28 -1.54 -10.90
N ALA A 97 15.08 -1.83 -12.18
CA ALA A 97 14.10 -1.15 -13.00
C ALA A 97 12.66 -1.42 -12.51
N ALA A 98 12.38 -2.65 -12.07
CA ALA A 98 11.10 -3.01 -11.46
C ALA A 98 10.85 -2.24 -10.16
N PHE A 99 11.87 -2.13 -9.30
CA PHE A 99 11.81 -1.34 -8.07
C PHE A 99 11.57 0.14 -8.37
N ASP A 100 12.31 0.71 -9.33
CA ASP A 100 12.11 2.10 -9.77
C ASP A 100 10.66 2.37 -10.17
N LEU A 101 10.13 1.57 -11.10
CA LEU A 101 8.77 1.67 -11.59
C LEU A 101 7.74 1.55 -10.45
N VAL A 102 7.87 0.53 -9.61
CA VAL A 102 6.88 0.26 -8.56
C VAL A 102 6.93 1.33 -7.48
N ILE A 103 8.12 1.79 -7.06
CA ILE A 103 8.24 2.82 -6.02
C ILE A 103 7.55 4.10 -6.47
N VAL A 104 7.88 4.64 -7.66
CA VAL A 104 7.23 5.88 -8.13
C VAL A 104 5.74 5.65 -8.36
N SER A 105 5.36 4.51 -8.92
CA SER A 105 3.96 4.23 -9.22
C SER A 105 3.09 4.05 -7.97
N VAL A 106 3.61 3.46 -6.89
CA VAL A 106 2.87 3.30 -5.63
C VAL A 106 2.74 4.65 -4.94
N LEU A 107 3.80 5.46 -4.92
CA LEU A 107 3.78 6.78 -4.29
C LEU A 107 2.87 7.79 -5.01
N LEU A 108 2.68 7.62 -6.32
CA LEU A 108 1.73 8.44 -7.09
C LEU A 108 0.26 7.98 -6.96
N ASP A 109 0.00 6.83 -6.32
CA ASP A 109 -1.33 6.27 -6.15
C ASP A 109 -2.00 6.73 -4.85
N ALA A 110 -2.40 8.00 -4.84
CA ALA A 110 -3.05 8.63 -3.68
C ALA A 110 -4.44 9.17 -4.02
N GLY A 111 -5.28 8.33 -4.64
CA GLY A 111 -6.66 8.66 -5.00
C GLY A 111 -6.80 9.64 -6.18
N ALA A 112 -7.41 9.19 -7.28
CA ALA A 112 -7.55 10.01 -8.49
C ALA A 112 -8.76 10.98 -8.46
N GLY A 113 -9.60 10.91 -7.43
CA GLY A 113 -10.94 11.47 -7.47
C GLY A 113 -11.93 10.67 -8.34
N PRO A 114 -13.22 11.02 -8.33
CA PRO A 114 -14.26 10.22 -8.97
C PRO A 114 -14.32 10.39 -10.50
N THR A 115 -13.83 11.51 -11.03
CA THR A 115 -14.01 11.92 -12.43
C THR A 115 -12.77 11.76 -13.30
N TRP A 116 -11.56 11.77 -12.73
CA TRP A 116 -10.32 11.63 -13.51
C TRP A 116 -10.27 10.30 -14.27
N ARG A 117 -9.81 10.34 -15.51
CA ARG A 117 -9.59 9.18 -16.39
C ARG A 117 -8.25 9.28 -17.10
N TYR A 118 -7.69 8.14 -17.49
CA TYR A 118 -6.50 8.05 -18.32
C TYR A 118 -6.80 7.25 -19.57
N GLU A 119 -6.56 7.83 -20.74
CA GLU A 119 -6.68 7.16 -22.04
C GLU A 119 -5.30 6.66 -22.47
N GLU A 120 -5.13 5.34 -22.57
CA GLU A 120 -3.86 4.76 -22.96
C GLU A 120 -3.68 4.80 -24.48
N GLY A 121 -2.70 5.57 -24.97
CA GLY A 121 -2.50 5.74 -26.41
C GLY A 121 -2.17 4.46 -27.18
N ARG A 122 -1.60 3.43 -26.53
CA ARG A 122 -1.24 2.15 -27.18
C ARG A 122 -2.43 1.24 -27.43
N THR A 123 -3.44 1.28 -26.58
CA THR A 123 -4.59 0.34 -26.61
C THR A 123 -5.90 1.05 -26.96
N GLY A 124 -5.98 2.36 -26.74
CA GLY A 124 -7.22 3.15 -26.83
C GLY A 124 -8.17 2.93 -25.64
N GLU A 125 -7.77 2.13 -24.65
CA GLU A 125 -8.59 1.87 -23.46
C GLU A 125 -8.51 3.03 -22.47
N THR A 126 -9.63 3.25 -21.77
CA THR A 126 -9.74 4.30 -20.75
C THR A 126 -9.86 3.68 -19.36
N TYR A 127 -8.94 4.04 -18.49
CA TYR A 127 -8.87 3.58 -17.11
C TYR A 127 -9.12 4.73 -16.13
N ALA A 128 -9.46 4.38 -14.89
CA ALA A 128 -9.75 5.34 -13.82
C ALA A 128 -9.12 4.86 -12.52
N ARG A 129 -9.12 5.72 -11.49
CA ARG A 129 -8.68 5.36 -10.13
C ARG A 129 -7.25 4.78 -10.15
N SER A 130 -6.96 3.84 -9.25
CA SER A 130 -5.64 3.22 -9.08
C SER A 130 -5.17 2.52 -10.36
N GLU A 131 -6.08 1.87 -11.08
CA GLU A 131 -5.81 1.20 -12.35
C GLU A 131 -5.32 2.20 -13.42
N GLY A 132 -6.00 3.34 -13.57
CA GLY A 132 -5.56 4.40 -14.50
C GLY A 132 -4.26 5.08 -14.07
N LEU A 133 -4.08 5.32 -12.76
CA LEU A 133 -2.82 5.86 -12.23
C LEU A 133 -1.64 4.92 -12.51
N ALA A 134 -1.87 3.60 -12.55
CA ALA A 134 -0.84 2.60 -12.85
C ALA A 134 -0.42 2.63 -14.31
N VAL A 135 -1.39 2.72 -15.22
CA VAL A 135 -1.07 2.80 -16.65
C VAL A 135 -0.37 4.13 -16.96
N ALA A 136 -0.82 5.25 -16.38
CA ALA A 136 -0.18 6.55 -16.55
C ALA A 136 1.26 6.58 -16.01
N SER A 137 1.50 6.03 -14.81
CA SER A 137 2.86 5.97 -14.25
C SER A 137 3.78 5.03 -15.03
N PHE A 138 3.25 3.93 -15.54
CA PHE A 138 3.98 3.04 -16.45
C PHE A 138 4.37 3.77 -17.74
N ASP A 139 3.46 4.55 -18.33
CA ASP A 139 3.72 5.31 -19.56
C ASP A 139 4.75 6.42 -19.37
N MET A 140 4.68 7.12 -18.23
CA MET A 140 5.72 8.08 -17.82
C MET A 140 7.07 7.41 -17.60
N PHE A 141 7.10 6.21 -17.01
CA PHE A 141 8.33 5.47 -16.81
C PHE A 141 8.97 5.07 -18.15
N ILE A 142 8.22 4.42 -19.04
CA ILE A 142 8.80 3.96 -20.32
C ILE A 142 9.09 5.09 -21.31
N SER A 143 8.49 6.27 -21.14
CA SER A 143 8.84 7.46 -21.93
C SER A 143 10.17 8.09 -21.49
N GLY A 144 10.74 7.64 -20.36
CA GLY A 144 11.94 8.19 -19.78
C GLY A 144 11.70 9.46 -18.95
N LEU A 145 10.46 9.81 -18.60
CA LEU A 145 10.16 11.03 -17.82
C LEU A 145 10.94 11.09 -16.51
N PHE A 146 11.13 9.92 -15.87
CA PHE A 146 11.83 9.82 -14.60
C PHE A 146 13.32 9.49 -14.74
N SER A 147 13.81 9.26 -15.97
CA SER A 147 15.22 9.00 -16.23
C SER A 147 15.94 10.31 -16.53
N ALA A 148 17.16 10.42 -16.02
CA ALA A 148 18.06 11.49 -16.38
C ALA A 148 19.13 11.06 -17.41
N GLU A 149 19.08 9.80 -17.84
CA GLU A 149 19.93 9.21 -18.88
C GLU A 149 19.07 8.88 -20.12
N PRO A 150 19.15 9.67 -21.21
CA PRO A 150 18.30 9.47 -22.39
C PRO A 150 18.43 8.09 -23.05
N GLU A 151 19.60 7.45 -22.94
CA GLU A 151 19.88 6.13 -23.50
C GLU A 151 19.45 4.98 -22.58
N ASP A 152 19.03 5.27 -21.34
CA ASP A 152 18.51 4.31 -20.37
C ASP A 152 17.15 4.83 -19.84
N PRO A 153 16.07 4.76 -20.63
CA PRO A 153 14.77 5.32 -20.24
C PRO A 153 14.05 4.51 -19.15
N PHE A 154 14.44 3.25 -18.93
CA PHE A 154 13.75 2.33 -18.00
C PHE A 154 14.35 2.37 -16.59
N ARG A 155 14.56 3.59 -16.09
CA ARG A 155 15.08 3.88 -14.74
C ARG A 155 14.42 5.13 -14.16
N VAL A 156 14.60 5.31 -12.86
CA VAL A 156 14.21 6.53 -12.15
C VAL A 156 15.45 7.11 -11.47
N ASP A 157 15.77 8.38 -11.72
CA ASP A 157 16.91 9.05 -11.11
C ASP A 157 16.48 10.12 -10.10
N ALA A 158 17.20 10.21 -8.98
CA ALA A 158 16.97 11.23 -7.96
C ALA A 158 16.94 12.65 -8.54
N ARG A 159 17.83 12.94 -9.51
CA ARG A 159 17.90 14.25 -10.14
C ARG A 159 16.67 14.58 -10.99
N ALA A 160 16.17 13.61 -11.77
CA ALA A 160 14.95 13.80 -12.58
C ALA A 160 13.73 13.98 -11.68
N LEU A 161 13.62 13.16 -10.63
CA LEU A 161 12.56 13.32 -9.62
C LEU A 161 12.63 14.68 -8.93
N ALA A 162 13.80 15.14 -8.49
CA ALA A 162 13.96 16.42 -7.80
C ALA A 162 13.61 17.64 -8.67
N SER A 163 13.78 17.53 -9.99
CA SER A 163 13.45 18.58 -10.95
C SER A 163 12.05 18.47 -11.56
N LEU A 164 11.30 17.40 -11.24
CA LEU A 164 10.00 17.15 -11.85
C LEU A 164 9.03 18.31 -11.57
N THR A 165 8.40 18.80 -12.62
CA THR A 165 7.45 19.89 -12.53
C THR A 165 6.01 19.38 -12.46
N GLU A 166 5.13 20.19 -11.87
CA GLU A 166 3.70 19.88 -11.85
C GLU A 166 3.13 19.78 -13.27
N ALA A 167 3.64 20.56 -14.22
CA ALA A 167 3.20 20.54 -15.61
C ALA A 167 3.55 19.24 -16.34
N GLU A 168 4.76 18.72 -16.14
CA GLU A 168 5.18 17.42 -16.70
C GLU A 168 4.34 16.28 -16.10
N LEU A 169 4.13 16.31 -14.79
CA LEU A 169 3.30 15.31 -14.13
C LEU A 169 1.83 15.42 -14.55
N ALA A 170 1.31 16.65 -14.73
CA ALA A 170 -0.02 16.88 -15.29
C ALA A 170 -0.15 16.27 -16.68
N GLN A 171 0.83 16.51 -17.55
CA GLN A 171 0.85 15.97 -18.91
C GLN A 171 0.84 14.44 -18.89
N GLY A 172 1.71 13.83 -18.07
CA GLY A 172 1.78 12.37 -17.94
C GLY A 172 0.50 11.74 -17.39
N PHE A 173 -0.24 12.44 -16.53
CA PHE A 173 -1.56 12.02 -16.06
C PHE A 173 -2.73 12.49 -16.93
N GLN A 174 -2.48 13.22 -18.02
CA GLN A 174 -3.54 13.87 -18.81
C GLN A 174 -4.45 14.77 -17.94
N ALA A 175 -3.90 15.34 -16.87
CA ALA A 175 -4.63 16.15 -15.91
C ALA A 175 -4.77 17.59 -16.40
N GLY A 176 -5.97 18.14 -16.29
CA GLY A 176 -6.26 19.53 -16.65
C GLY A 176 -7.69 19.91 -16.29
N PRO A 177 -8.16 21.12 -16.65
CA PRO A 177 -9.50 21.59 -16.26
C PRO A 177 -10.64 20.67 -16.70
N ALA A 178 -10.49 19.98 -17.83
CA ALA A 178 -11.49 19.03 -18.35
C ALA A 178 -11.34 17.60 -17.80
N ASN A 179 -10.21 17.29 -17.14
CA ASN A 179 -9.90 15.98 -16.57
C ASN A 179 -9.12 16.17 -15.25
N PRO A 180 -9.78 16.70 -14.20
CA PRO A 180 -9.09 17.14 -12.99
C PRO A 180 -8.59 15.95 -12.17
N LEU A 181 -7.29 15.94 -11.83
CA LEU A 181 -6.70 14.99 -10.89
C LEU A 181 -6.54 15.65 -9.52
N VAL A 182 -7.16 15.06 -8.49
CA VAL A 182 -7.05 15.54 -7.11
C VAL A 182 -5.62 15.37 -6.60
N GLY A 183 -5.05 16.36 -5.93
CA GLY A 183 -3.75 16.24 -5.24
C GLY A 183 -2.52 16.21 -6.15
N LEU A 184 -2.58 16.78 -7.35
CA LEU A 184 -1.42 16.88 -8.26
C LEU A 184 -0.23 17.66 -7.67
N PRO A 185 -0.41 18.83 -6.99
CA PRO A 185 0.71 19.52 -6.35
C PRO A 185 1.39 18.66 -5.27
N GLY A 186 0.59 17.93 -4.48
CA GLY A 186 1.08 17.02 -3.44
C GLY A 186 1.90 15.86 -4.01
N ARG A 187 1.46 15.27 -5.13
CA ARG A 187 2.23 14.23 -5.85
C ARG A 187 3.55 14.73 -6.37
N THR A 188 3.56 15.92 -6.98
CA THR A 188 4.80 16.54 -7.47
C THR A 188 5.77 16.79 -6.31
N ALA A 189 5.29 17.38 -5.21
CA ALA A 189 6.10 17.62 -4.02
C ALA A 189 6.66 16.31 -3.41
N LEU A 190 5.87 15.22 -3.42
CA LEU A 190 6.31 13.91 -2.96
C LEU A 190 7.40 13.32 -3.85
N MET A 191 7.28 13.42 -5.18
CA MET A 191 8.32 12.98 -6.12
C MET A 191 9.61 13.80 -5.94
N ASN A 192 9.49 15.12 -5.80
CA ASN A 192 10.66 15.98 -5.61
C ASN A 192 11.38 15.66 -4.30
N ARG A 193 10.61 15.36 -3.24
CA ARG A 193 11.16 14.94 -1.96
C ARG A 193 11.79 13.54 -2.02
N LEU A 194 11.18 12.60 -2.74
CA LEU A 194 11.79 11.30 -3.01
C LEU A 194 13.16 11.50 -3.68
N GLY A 195 13.25 12.36 -4.70
CA GLY A 195 14.52 12.69 -5.35
C GLY A 195 15.57 13.22 -4.36
N GLN A 196 15.18 14.13 -3.46
CA GLN A 196 16.07 14.67 -2.42
C GLN A 196 16.55 13.60 -1.43
N VAL A 197 15.65 12.74 -0.96
CA VAL A 197 15.96 11.65 -0.02
C VAL A 197 16.90 10.63 -0.66
N VAL A 198 16.60 10.20 -1.88
CA VAL A 198 17.41 9.25 -2.64
C VAL A 198 18.82 9.81 -2.90
N ALA A 199 18.95 11.09 -3.25
CA ALA A 199 20.24 11.74 -3.44
C ALA A 199 21.06 11.88 -2.15
N ALA A 200 20.40 12.06 -1.01
CA ALA A 200 21.05 12.27 0.28
C ALA A 200 21.44 10.96 0.99
N ASP A 201 20.96 9.81 0.51
CA ASP A 201 21.14 8.50 1.15
C ASP A 201 21.78 7.46 0.20
N PRO A 202 23.09 7.59 -0.09
CA PRO A 202 23.81 6.62 -0.90
C PRO A 202 23.94 5.24 -0.22
N GLU A 203 23.72 5.14 1.10
CA GLU A 203 23.72 3.86 1.80
C GLU A 203 22.48 3.02 1.46
N GLY A 204 21.32 3.68 1.36
CA GLY A 204 20.06 3.05 0.95
C GLY A 204 19.95 2.83 -0.56
N PHE A 205 20.32 3.85 -1.34
CA PHE A 205 19.97 3.92 -2.77
C PHE A 205 21.17 3.76 -3.73
N GLY A 206 22.36 3.52 -3.19
CA GLY A 206 23.58 3.35 -3.97
C GLY A 206 24.08 4.64 -4.60
N THR A 207 25.23 4.56 -5.27
CA THR A 207 25.93 5.73 -5.83
C THR A 207 25.26 6.30 -7.08
N GLU A 208 24.44 5.52 -7.77
CA GLU A 208 23.63 6.02 -8.87
C GLU A 208 22.46 6.90 -8.41
N ALA A 209 22.16 6.92 -7.11
CA ALA A 209 21.05 7.68 -6.53
C ALA A 209 19.72 7.42 -7.26
N ARG A 210 19.31 6.16 -7.32
CA ARG A 210 18.00 5.72 -7.86
C ARG A 210 17.19 4.94 -6.82
N PRO A 211 15.85 5.08 -6.78
CA PRO A 211 15.00 4.26 -5.90
C PRO A 211 15.30 2.75 -6.00
N GLY A 212 15.61 2.26 -7.19
CA GLY A 212 15.97 0.89 -7.52
C GLY A 212 17.24 0.38 -6.83
N GLY A 213 18.06 1.26 -6.28
CA GLY A 213 19.20 0.88 -5.44
C GLY A 213 18.80 0.11 -4.17
N LEU A 214 17.55 0.28 -3.70
CA LEU A 214 17.03 -0.51 -2.58
C LEU A 214 17.01 -2.02 -2.86
N PHE A 215 16.95 -2.44 -4.13
CA PHE A 215 17.06 -3.85 -4.50
C PHE A 215 18.38 -4.44 -3.98
N ASP A 216 19.52 -3.78 -4.21
CA ASP A 216 20.82 -4.26 -3.73
C ASP A 216 20.89 -4.33 -2.22
N ARG A 217 20.33 -3.32 -1.56
CA ARG A 217 20.32 -3.25 -0.11
C ARG A 217 19.58 -4.46 0.46
N LEU A 218 18.47 -4.85 -0.15
CA LEU A 218 17.72 -6.05 0.24
C LEU A 218 18.43 -7.34 -0.17
N ALA A 219 18.98 -7.41 -1.38
CA ALA A 219 19.74 -8.56 -1.86
C ALA A 219 20.96 -8.85 -0.96
N ALA A 220 21.68 -7.82 -0.51
CA ALA A 220 22.80 -7.96 0.42
C ALA A 220 22.39 -8.43 1.82
N ARG A 221 21.11 -8.24 2.20
CA ARG A 221 20.54 -8.74 3.46
C ARG A 221 20.05 -10.19 3.35
N ALA A 222 19.90 -10.73 2.15
CA ALA A 222 19.48 -12.10 1.95
C ALA A 222 20.54 -13.08 2.51
N ARG A 223 20.08 -14.17 3.10
CA ARG A 223 20.90 -15.26 3.62
C ARG A 223 20.48 -16.55 2.94
N ASP A 224 21.43 -17.26 2.36
CA ASP A 224 21.18 -18.50 1.61
C ASP A 224 20.08 -18.36 0.54
N GLY A 225 20.05 -17.20 -0.14
CA GLY A 225 19.05 -16.89 -1.17
C GLY A 225 17.66 -16.53 -0.64
N ALA A 226 17.48 -16.37 0.68
CA ALA A 226 16.20 -16.06 1.30
C ALA A 226 16.22 -14.72 2.04
N LEU A 227 15.09 -14.01 2.01
CA LEU A 227 14.89 -12.72 2.68
C LEU A 227 13.55 -12.72 3.45
N PRO A 228 13.54 -12.44 4.77
CA PRO A 228 12.29 -12.27 5.50
C PRO A 228 11.47 -11.08 5.00
N ALA A 229 10.17 -11.24 4.81
CA ALA A 229 9.27 -10.20 4.31
C ALA A 229 9.30 -8.92 5.18
N ALA A 230 9.39 -9.08 6.50
CA ALA A 230 9.53 -7.96 7.43
C ALA A 230 10.78 -7.09 7.14
N ALA A 231 11.89 -7.70 6.69
CA ALA A 231 13.10 -6.97 6.35
C ALA A 231 12.90 -6.00 5.18
N ILE A 232 11.96 -6.30 4.26
CA ILE A 232 11.59 -5.42 3.16
C ILE A 232 10.92 -4.17 3.71
N LEU A 233 9.90 -4.33 4.56
CA LEU A 233 9.22 -3.18 5.17
C LEU A 233 10.17 -2.37 6.04
N ASP A 234 11.00 -3.01 6.86
CA ASP A 234 11.97 -2.32 7.72
C ASP A 234 12.93 -1.46 6.89
N THR A 235 13.43 -1.98 5.75
CA THR A 235 14.25 -1.20 4.81
C THR A 235 13.46 -0.01 4.26
N LEU A 236 12.22 -0.21 3.82
CA LEU A 236 11.40 0.87 3.28
C LEU A 236 11.14 1.96 4.33
N LEU A 237 10.83 1.59 5.57
CA LEU A 237 10.58 2.56 6.64
C LEU A 237 11.84 3.32 7.04
N ALA A 238 12.99 2.66 7.06
CA ALA A 238 14.26 3.30 7.36
C ALA A 238 14.67 4.33 6.31
N HIS A 239 14.54 3.99 5.02
CA HIS A 239 15.10 4.80 3.93
C HIS A 239 14.08 5.75 3.28
N LEU A 240 12.78 5.41 3.30
CA LEU A 240 11.72 6.25 2.75
C LEU A 240 10.94 7.02 3.82
N GLY A 241 11.18 6.81 5.12
CA GLY A 241 10.53 7.56 6.20
C GLY A 241 10.50 9.09 5.97
N PRO A 242 11.62 9.73 5.59
CA PRO A 242 11.68 11.18 5.40
C PRO A 242 10.88 11.75 4.21
N ILE A 243 10.31 10.91 3.32
CA ILE A 243 9.55 11.41 2.16
C ILE A 243 8.17 11.98 2.56
N TRP A 244 7.68 11.67 3.76
CA TRP A 244 6.32 12.04 4.14
C TRP A 244 6.27 13.45 4.75
N PRO A 245 5.42 14.36 4.25
CA PRO A 245 5.27 15.68 4.86
C PRO A 245 4.41 15.64 6.13
N GLY A 246 4.74 16.49 7.11
CA GLY A 246 3.84 16.83 8.22
C GLY A 246 3.52 15.68 9.18
N ARG A 247 4.43 14.71 9.34
CA ARG A 247 4.22 13.55 10.21
C ARG A 247 4.70 13.78 11.63
N ILE A 248 4.25 12.92 12.55
CA ILE A 248 4.67 12.95 13.95
C ILE A 248 6.16 12.63 14.02
N VAL A 249 6.94 13.56 14.58
CA VAL A 249 8.36 13.37 14.87
C VAL A 249 8.54 13.24 16.37
N VAL A 250 9.21 12.18 16.81
CA VAL A 250 9.55 11.93 18.21
C VAL A 250 11.05 11.71 18.30
N GLU A 251 11.74 12.50 19.14
CA GLU A 251 13.20 12.46 19.29
C GLU A 251 13.98 12.53 17.95
N GLY A 252 13.46 13.30 16.99
CA GLY A 252 14.06 13.44 15.65
C GLY A 252 13.77 12.30 14.68
N VAL A 253 13.00 11.28 15.08
CA VAL A 253 12.56 10.17 14.23
C VAL A 253 11.20 10.51 13.63
N ASP A 254 11.12 10.60 12.30
CA ASP A 254 9.85 10.70 11.59
C ASP A 254 9.12 9.35 11.63
N LEU A 255 7.90 9.34 12.16
CA LEU A 255 7.10 8.13 12.33
C LEU A 255 6.15 7.85 11.16
N GLY A 256 6.23 8.58 10.06
CA GLY A 256 5.45 8.32 8.86
C GLY A 256 3.94 8.33 9.13
N ASP A 257 3.26 7.31 8.62
CA ASP A 257 1.82 7.10 8.81
C ASP A 257 1.53 6.54 10.22
N THR A 258 1.73 7.40 11.23
CA THR A 258 1.49 7.15 12.66
C THR A 258 0.61 8.25 13.26
N TRP A 259 -0.39 7.85 14.03
CA TRP A 259 -1.40 8.76 14.58
C TRP A 259 -1.67 8.52 16.06
N ARG A 260 -2.42 9.42 16.70
CA ARG A 260 -2.71 9.36 18.13
C ARG A 260 -4.06 8.71 18.40
N HIS A 261 -4.10 7.78 19.34
CA HIS A 261 -5.33 7.27 19.91
C HIS A 261 -5.14 6.95 21.41
N PRO A 262 -5.97 7.52 22.31
CA PRO A 262 -5.75 7.44 23.77
C PRO A 262 -5.80 6.01 24.32
N LEU A 263 -6.48 5.10 23.63
CA LEU A 263 -6.64 3.70 24.05
C LEU A 263 -5.65 2.73 23.37
N ALA A 264 -4.67 3.22 22.62
CA ALA A 264 -3.73 2.37 21.87
C ALA A 264 -2.63 1.70 22.71
N GLY A 265 -2.55 2.02 24.01
CA GLY A 265 -1.51 1.51 24.90
C GLY A 265 -0.16 2.17 24.64
N GLY A 266 0.93 1.41 24.81
CA GLY A 266 2.29 1.91 24.77
C GLY A 266 2.75 2.56 26.08
N ALA A 267 4.01 2.96 26.12
CA ALA A 267 4.64 3.58 27.27
C ALA A 267 5.62 4.69 26.83
N GLY A 268 5.96 5.57 27.76
CA GLY A 268 6.88 6.69 27.52
C GLY A 268 6.42 7.57 26.36
N GLU A 269 7.36 7.98 25.51
CA GLU A 269 7.14 8.84 24.36
C GLU A 269 6.32 8.18 23.24
N THR A 270 6.18 6.85 23.24
CA THR A 270 5.37 6.11 22.26
C THR A 270 3.93 5.88 22.69
N ALA A 271 3.55 6.32 23.90
CA ALA A 271 2.22 6.10 24.45
C ALA A 271 1.13 6.74 23.57
N GLY A 272 0.11 5.95 23.24
CA GLY A 272 -1.00 6.37 22.41
C GLY A 272 -0.67 6.53 20.92
N LEU A 273 0.53 6.17 20.47
CA LEU A 273 0.90 6.21 19.04
C LEU A 273 0.53 4.90 18.33
N VAL A 274 -0.14 5.03 17.19
CA VAL A 274 -0.61 3.92 16.34
C VAL A 274 0.03 4.05 14.97
N PRO A 275 1.07 3.26 14.66
CA PRO A 275 1.62 3.19 13.32
C PRO A 275 0.70 2.35 12.42
N PHE A 276 0.60 2.73 11.15
CA PHE A 276 -0.05 1.93 10.10
C PHE A 276 0.85 1.67 8.92
N HIS A 277 1.67 2.66 8.53
CA HIS A 277 2.63 2.54 7.43
C HIS A 277 2.02 1.96 6.15
N LYS A 278 0.73 2.26 5.88
CA LYS A 278 -0.08 1.47 4.92
C LYS A 278 0.54 1.47 3.52
N LEU A 279 1.03 2.62 3.07
CA LEU A 279 1.56 2.75 1.71
C LEU A 279 2.92 2.05 1.58
N SER A 280 3.80 2.17 2.58
CA SER A 280 5.06 1.40 2.66
C SER A 280 4.81 -0.11 2.78
N GLN A 281 3.76 -0.52 3.49
CA GLN A 281 3.34 -1.92 3.59
C GLN A 281 2.85 -2.46 2.24
N TRP A 282 2.11 -1.67 1.47
CA TRP A 282 1.69 -2.06 0.12
C TRP A 282 2.84 -2.06 -0.88
N LEU A 283 3.77 -1.11 -0.73
CA LEU A 283 5.02 -1.10 -1.49
C LEU A 283 5.83 -2.37 -1.19
N ALA A 284 5.94 -2.80 0.07
CA ALA A 284 6.61 -4.06 0.42
C ALA A 284 6.00 -5.27 -0.31
N TYR A 285 4.66 -5.38 -0.37
CA TYR A 285 4.00 -6.41 -1.18
C TYR A 285 4.31 -6.30 -2.68
N SER A 286 4.47 -5.08 -3.18
CA SER A 286 4.79 -4.83 -4.59
C SER A 286 6.25 -5.08 -4.95
N LEU A 287 7.13 -5.27 -3.97
CA LEU A 287 8.54 -5.63 -4.18
C LEU A 287 8.81 -7.14 -4.07
N LEU A 288 7.80 -7.94 -3.71
CA LEU A 288 7.93 -9.40 -3.59
C LEU A 288 8.27 -10.05 -4.93
N GLU A 289 7.45 -9.83 -5.96
CA GLU A 289 7.63 -10.45 -7.27
C GLU A 289 8.99 -10.09 -7.90
N PRO A 290 9.47 -8.82 -7.89
CA PRO A 290 10.81 -8.48 -8.36
C PRO A 290 11.96 -9.18 -7.63
N LEU A 291 11.83 -9.42 -6.32
CA LEU A 291 12.85 -10.13 -5.54
C LEU A 291 12.85 -11.63 -5.92
N GLU A 292 11.68 -12.24 -5.98
CA GLU A 292 11.51 -13.65 -6.36
C GLU A 292 11.98 -13.91 -7.80
N GLU A 293 11.65 -13.02 -8.74
CA GLU A 293 12.12 -13.06 -10.13
C GLU A 293 13.64 -12.89 -10.28
N ALA A 294 14.29 -12.26 -9.29
CA ALA A 294 15.74 -12.15 -9.20
C ALA A 294 16.40 -13.32 -8.47
N GLY A 295 15.62 -14.34 -8.09
CA GLY A 295 16.11 -15.54 -7.40
C GLY A 295 16.24 -15.40 -5.89
N ILE A 296 15.64 -14.36 -5.28
CA ILE A 296 15.61 -14.17 -3.84
C ILE A 296 14.24 -14.61 -3.32
N ALA A 297 14.20 -15.75 -2.62
CA ALA A 297 12.99 -16.25 -2.01
C ALA A 297 12.56 -15.35 -0.84
N VAL A 298 11.33 -14.84 -0.85
CA VAL A 298 10.79 -14.08 0.28
C VAL A 298 10.09 -15.02 1.25
N THR A 299 10.42 -14.94 2.53
CA THR A 299 9.91 -15.85 3.57
C THR A 299 9.11 -15.11 4.64
N GLY A 300 8.23 -15.84 5.34
CA GLY A 300 7.46 -15.28 6.46
C GLY A 300 6.54 -14.13 6.05
N LEU A 301 5.80 -14.29 4.95
CA LEU A 301 4.94 -13.25 4.38
C LEU A 301 3.88 -12.75 5.38
N ASP A 302 3.35 -13.62 6.24
CA ASP A 302 2.38 -13.26 7.28
C ASP A 302 2.97 -12.38 8.41
N ALA A 303 4.30 -12.14 8.43
CA ALA A 303 4.89 -11.13 9.32
C ALA A 303 4.44 -9.70 8.94
N LEU A 304 4.17 -9.46 7.65
CA LEU A 304 3.56 -8.23 7.15
C LEU A 304 2.09 -8.12 7.56
N THR A 305 1.53 -6.91 7.54
CA THR A 305 0.16 -6.67 8.02
C THR A 305 -0.85 -6.51 6.90
N GLY A 306 -2.13 -6.62 7.26
CA GLY A 306 -3.23 -6.17 6.41
C GLY A 306 -3.14 -4.67 6.08
N LEU A 307 -3.81 -4.25 5.02
CA LEU A 307 -3.84 -2.83 4.61
C LEU A 307 -5.11 -2.15 5.13
N PRO A 308 -5.02 -1.17 6.03
CA PRO A 308 -6.18 -0.45 6.56
C PRO A 308 -6.63 0.66 5.60
N GLU A 309 -7.01 0.27 4.38
CA GLU A 309 -7.65 1.14 3.41
C GLU A 309 -9.17 0.93 3.38
N TYR A 310 -9.87 1.82 2.67
CA TYR A 310 -11.31 1.97 2.78
C TYR A 310 -12.12 0.75 2.30
N ARG A 311 -11.58 -0.12 1.44
CA ARG A 311 -12.27 -1.35 0.99
C ARG A 311 -12.19 -2.44 2.04
N ASN A 312 -11.02 -2.69 2.60
CA ASN A 312 -10.84 -3.64 3.70
C ASN A 312 -11.56 -3.16 4.97
N GLY A 313 -11.46 -1.88 5.32
CA GLY A 313 -12.21 -1.34 6.45
C GLY A 313 -13.72 -1.34 6.17
N GLY A 314 -14.11 -1.10 4.92
CA GLY A 314 -15.50 -1.10 4.49
C GLY A 314 -16.13 -2.48 4.52
N LEU A 315 -15.38 -3.53 4.21
CA LEU A 315 -15.79 -4.93 4.35
C LEU A 315 -16.34 -5.21 5.76
N PHE A 316 -15.62 -4.81 6.80
CA PHE A 316 -16.04 -5.11 8.17
C PHE A 316 -17.27 -4.31 8.60
N LEU A 317 -17.47 -3.11 8.06
CA LEU A 317 -18.71 -2.35 8.27
C LEU A 317 -19.89 -2.97 7.51
N ASP A 318 -19.70 -3.30 6.23
CA ASP A 318 -20.75 -3.79 5.34
C ASP A 318 -21.20 -5.22 5.67
N THR A 319 -20.35 -5.99 6.35
CA THR A 319 -20.69 -7.31 6.89
C THR A 319 -21.18 -7.27 8.35
N GLY A 320 -21.15 -6.08 8.97
CA GLY A 320 -21.60 -5.87 10.34
C GLY A 320 -20.66 -6.39 11.43
N VAL A 321 -19.41 -6.75 11.10
CA VAL A 321 -18.35 -7.03 12.09
C VAL A 321 -18.03 -5.78 12.89
N LEU A 322 -18.07 -4.62 12.24
CA LEU A 322 -18.01 -3.31 12.86
C LEU A 322 -19.35 -2.59 12.68
N ALA A 323 -19.73 -1.80 13.69
CA ALA A 323 -20.85 -0.88 13.60
C ALA A 323 -20.46 0.46 14.22
N LEU A 324 -20.81 1.56 13.55
CA LEU A 324 -20.68 2.90 14.11
C LEU A 324 -21.62 3.04 15.31
N LYS A 325 -21.09 3.54 16.44
CA LYS A 325 -21.90 3.87 17.62
C LYS A 325 -22.81 5.08 17.37
N ASP A 326 -22.35 6.02 16.55
CA ASP A 326 -23.16 7.09 16.00
C ASP A 326 -23.29 6.92 14.46
N PRO A 327 -24.44 6.47 13.95
CA PRO A 327 -24.67 6.30 12.51
C PRO A 327 -24.53 7.59 11.69
N ALA A 328 -24.67 8.78 12.30
CA ALA A 328 -24.52 10.05 11.59
C ALA A 328 -23.09 10.27 11.08
N GLU A 329 -22.11 9.59 11.67
CA GLU A 329 -20.70 9.66 11.27
C GLU A 329 -20.45 9.19 9.84
N ALA A 330 -21.27 8.28 9.30
CA ALA A 330 -21.15 7.80 7.93
C ALA A 330 -21.45 8.88 6.88
N GLY A 331 -22.23 9.91 7.25
CA GLY A 331 -22.69 10.96 6.33
C GLY A 331 -21.70 12.10 6.14
N ARG A 332 -20.52 12.07 6.79
CA ARG A 332 -19.53 13.15 6.74
C ARG A 332 -18.13 12.64 6.42
N PRO A 333 -17.31 13.43 5.71
CA PRO A 333 -15.90 13.12 5.54
C PRO A 333 -15.14 13.36 6.86
N HIS A 334 -14.11 12.55 7.09
CA HIS A 334 -13.28 12.61 8.29
C HIS A 334 -11.80 12.81 7.93
N PRO A 335 -11.08 13.67 8.65
CA PRO A 335 -9.64 13.78 8.49
C PRO A 335 -8.96 12.49 8.95
N VAL A 336 -7.83 12.15 8.33
CA VAL A 336 -7.11 10.89 8.59
C VAL A 336 -6.64 10.75 10.04
N GLU A 337 -6.28 11.87 10.66
CA GLU A 337 -5.84 11.94 12.05
C GLU A 337 -6.97 11.84 13.08
N SER A 338 -8.24 11.85 12.64
CA SER A 338 -9.37 11.77 13.55
C SER A 338 -9.34 10.47 14.36
N PRO A 339 -9.70 10.49 15.66
CA PRO A 339 -9.76 9.27 16.46
C PRO A 339 -10.66 8.18 15.84
N LEU A 340 -11.75 8.58 15.16
CA LEU A 340 -12.62 7.67 14.43
C LEU A 340 -11.88 6.92 13.32
N VAL A 341 -11.15 7.63 12.45
CA VAL A 341 -10.41 6.99 11.36
C VAL A 341 -9.25 6.15 11.90
N VAL A 342 -8.53 6.62 12.91
CA VAL A 342 -7.44 5.85 13.54
C VAL A 342 -7.98 4.56 14.19
N GLU A 343 -9.09 4.64 14.90
CA GLU A 343 -9.78 3.48 15.49
C GLU A 343 -10.21 2.48 14.42
N TRP A 344 -10.86 2.96 13.35
CA TRP A 344 -11.32 2.12 12.24
C TRP A 344 -10.16 1.41 11.55
N ARG A 345 -9.06 2.12 11.26
CA ARG A 345 -7.88 1.57 10.62
C ARG A 345 -7.20 0.51 11.50
N ALA A 346 -7.09 0.76 12.80
CA ALA A 346 -6.53 -0.20 13.74
C ALA A 346 -7.37 -1.47 13.84
N LEU A 347 -8.69 -1.33 13.95
CA LEU A 347 -9.61 -2.47 13.91
C LEU A 347 -9.50 -3.23 12.59
N THR A 348 -9.38 -2.53 11.47
CA THR A 348 -9.21 -3.15 10.15
C THR A 348 -7.96 -4.03 10.10
N VAL A 349 -6.80 -3.55 10.56
CA VAL A 349 -5.57 -4.37 10.60
C VAL A 349 -5.78 -5.64 11.44
N ALA A 350 -6.26 -5.49 12.68
CA ALA A 350 -6.41 -6.63 13.58
C ALA A 350 -7.48 -7.63 13.08
N LEU A 351 -8.56 -7.16 12.48
CA LEU A 351 -9.61 -8.02 11.93
C LEU A 351 -9.15 -8.74 10.65
N LEU A 352 -8.24 -8.16 9.85
CA LEU A 352 -7.62 -8.86 8.72
C LEU A 352 -6.80 -10.07 9.17
N ASP A 353 -6.07 -9.94 10.29
CA ASP A 353 -5.35 -11.08 10.88
C ASP A 353 -6.31 -12.14 11.44
N ARG A 354 -7.52 -11.75 11.89
CA ARG A 354 -8.55 -12.69 12.37
C ARG A 354 -9.31 -13.38 11.26
N ILE A 355 -9.54 -12.73 10.12
CA ILE A 355 -10.32 -13.31 9.02
C ILE A 355 -9.49 -14.23 8.12
N ALA A 356 -8.19 -13.96 7.95
CA ALA A 356 -7.30 -14.79 7.12
C ALA A 356 -7.33 -16.30 7.46
N PRO A 357 -7.18 -16.74 8.73
CA PRO A 357 -7.28 -18.16 9.07
C PRO A 357 -8.66 -18.75 8.77
N LEU A 358 -9.74 -17.99 8.98
CA LEU A 358 -11.12 -18.43 8.68
C LEU A 358 -11.36 -18.63 7.19
N VAL A 359 -10.73 -17.80 6.34
CA VAL A 359 -10.77 -17.92 4.89
C VAL A 359 -9.99 -19.15 4.43
N ARG A 360 -8.78 -19.37 4.97
CA ARG A 360 -7.97 -20.56 4.68
C ARG A 360 -8.70 -21.85 5.02
N GLU A 361 -9.30 -21.92 6.22
CA GLU A 361 -10.10 -23.06 6.67
C GLU A 361 -11.24 -23.40 5.68
N ARG A 362 -12.01 -22.39 5.26
CA ARG A 362 -13.13 -22.55 4.30
C ARG A 362 -12.69 -22.94 2.89
N LEU A 363 -11.47 -22.58 2.51
CA LEU A 363 -10.85 -22.97 1.25
C LEU A 363 -10.15 -24.34 1.34
N GLY A 364 -10.02 -24.92 2.53
CA GLY A 364 -9.31 -26.18 2.74
C GLY A 364 -7.80 -26.04 2.62
N ILE A 365 -7.25 -24.85 2.86
CA ILE A 365 -5.82 -24.57 2.80
C ILE A 365 -5.26 -24.63 4.22
N ALA A 366 -4.35 -25.57 4.48
CA ALA A 366 -3.80 -25.79 5.81
C ALA A 366 -2.63 -24.84 6.12
N GLU A 367 -1.70 -24.70 5.16
CA GLU A 367 -0.47 -23.96 5.37
C GLU A 367 -0.67 -22.46 5.08
N PRO A 368 -0.30 -21.56 6.02
CA PRO A 368 -0.33 -20.12 5.80
C PRO A 368 0.43 -19.66 4.55
N ASP A 369 1.54 -20.33 4.22
CA ASP A 369 2.41 -19.97 3.10
C ASP A 369 1.78 -20.27 1.72
N ASP A 370 0.79 -21.16 1.64
CA ASP A 370 0.06 -21.43 0.39
C ASP A 370 -0.91 -20.29 0.05
N LEU A 371 -1.48 -19.65 1.09
CA LEU A 371 -2.37 -18.50 0.97
C LEU A 371 -2.03 -17.43 2.02
N PRO A 372 -0.89 -16.73 1.89
CA PRO A 372 -0.48 -15.66 2.79
C PRO A 372 -1.49 -14.52 2.80
N LEU A 373 -1.45 -13.68 3.85
CA LEU A 373 -2.36 -12.54 3.99
C LEU A 373 -2.39 -11.67 2.72
N ALA A 374 -1.24 -11.44 2.09
CA ALA A 374 -1.13 -10.70 0.83
C ALA A 374 -2.04 -11.22 -0.29
N LYS A 375 -2.26 -12.53 -0.39
CA LYS A 375 -3.17 -13.15 -1.36
C LYS A 375 -4.63 -13.09 -0.91
N VAL A 376 -4.88 -13.24 0.40
CA VAL A 376 -6.22 -13.06 0.98
C VAL A 376 -6.73 -11.63 0.74
N LEU A 377 -5.84 -10.63 0.76
CA LEU A 377 -6.18 -9.25 0.42
C LEU A 377 -6.61 -9.12 -1.05
N GLU A 378 -5.81 -9.59 -2.00
CA GLU A 378 -6.00 -9.40 -3.44
C GLU A 378 -7.31 -10.04 -3.93
N GLY A 379 -7.43 -11.35 -3.78
CA GLY A 379 -8.60 -12.08 -4.26
C GLY A 379 -9.80 -12.04 -3.32
N GLY A 380 -9.56 -11.69 -2.06
CA GLY A 380 -10.55 -11.74 -1.00
C GLY A 380 -10.98 -10.37 -0.51
N THR A 381 -10.45 -9.93 0.63
CA THR A 381 -11.07 -8.87 1.45
C THR A 381 -11.24 -7.55 0.71
N TRP A 382 -10.25 -7.15 -0.10
CA TRP A 382 -10.31 -5.91 -0.86
C TRP A 382 -11.36 -5.98 -1.99
N ALA A 383 -11.41 -7.12 -2.70
CA ALA A 383 -12.37 -7.35 -3.76
C ALA A 383 -13.80 -7.48 -3.20
N THR A 384 -13.96 -8.14 -2.06
CA THR A 384 -15.25 -8.27 -1.37
C THR A 384 -15.74 -6.92 -0.86
N GLY A 385 -14.89 -6.11 -0.23
CA GLY A 385 -15.24 -4.75 0.19
C GLY A 385 -15.72 -3.90 -1.00
N ARG A 386 -15.03 -3.97 -2.14
CA ARG A 386 -15.44 -3.30 -3.39
C ARG A 386 -16.78 -3.81 -3.92
N ARG A 387 -17.02 -5.13 -3.89
CA ARG A 387 -18.27 -5.76 -4.33
C ARG A 387 -19.45 -5.34 -3.46
N LEU A 388 -19.30 -5.43 -2.13
CA LEU A 388 -20.34 -5.07 -1.17
C LEU A 388 -20.68 -3.58 -1.23
N ALA A 389 -19.67 -2.71 -1.36
CA ALA A 389 -19.89 -1.28 -1.51
C ALA A 389 -20.78 -0.95 -2.72
N ARG A 390 -20.55 -1.59 -3.86
CA ARG A 390 -21.39 -1.43 -5.07
C ARG A 390 -22.79 -2.02 -4.91
N ALA A 391 -22.93 -3.10 -4.15
CA ALA A 391 -24.24 -3.72 -3.90
C ALA A 391 -25.09 -2.88 -2.95
N LEU A 392 -24.47 -2.20 -1.97
CA LEU A 392 -25.15 -1.45 -0.93
C LEU A 392 -25.34 0.04 -1.26
N ARG A 393 -24.51 0.61 -2.14
CA ARG A 393 -24.52 2.05 -2.47
C ARG A 393 -24.47 2.29 -3.98
N PRO A 394 -25.34 3.15 -4.55
CA PRO A 394 -25.40 3.38 -5.99
C PRO A 394 -24.10 3.90 -6.63
N ASP A 395 -23.31 4.68 -5.88
CA ASP A 395 -22.02 5.22 -6.32
C ASP A 395 -20.85 4.27 -6.07
N GLY A 396 -21.10 3.15 -5.38
CA GLY A 396 -20.08 2.18 -4.96
C GLY A 396 -19.03 2.77 -4.02
N ALA A 397 -19.37 3.84 -3.28
CA ALA A 397 -18.49 4.45 -2.30
C ALA A 397 -18.30 3.54 -1.07
N PRO A 398 -17.16 3.65 -0.35
CA PRO A 398 -17.01 2.99 0.94
C PRO A 398 -18.03 3.53 1.97
N PRO A 399 -18.32 2.76 3.03
CA PRO A 399 -19.24 3.16 4.11
C PRO A 399 -18.78 4.37 4.93
N LEU A 400 -17.50 4.73 4.87
CA LEU A 400 -16.93 5.86 5.57
C LEU A 400 -16.07 6.68 4.61
N ALA A 401 -16.29 7.99 4.57
CA ALA A 401 -15.53 8.92 3.74
C ALA A 401 -14.35 9.49 4.52
N ILE A 402 -13.15 9.47 3.93
CA ILE A 402 -11.94 10.09 4.47
C ILE A 402 -11.58 11.29 3.60
N GLU A 403 -11.18 12.40 4.22
CA GLU A 403 -10.57 13.53 3.55
C GLU A 403 -9.20 13.12 3.01
N SER A 404 -9.01 13.16 1.70
CA SER A 404 -7.73 12.84 1.07
C SER A 404 -7.04 14.12 0.58
N ASP A 405 -5.77 14.27 0.93
CA ASP A 405 -4.87 15.31 0.43
C ASP A 405 -3.98 14.82 -0.72
N GLY A 406 -4.16 13.58 -1.17
CA GLY A 406 -3.29 12.95 -2.15
C GLY A 406 -1.95 12.47 -1.58
N THR A 407 -1.83 12.26 -0.26
CA THR A 407 -0.64 11.65 0.38
C THR A 407 -0.97 10.48 1.30
N VAL A 408 -2.22 10.33 1.71
CA VAL A 408 -2.71 9.18 2.48
C VAL A 408 -4.02 8.70 1.84
N PHE A 409 -4.02 7.44 1.37
CA PHE A 409 -5.12 6.67 0.74
C PHE A 409 -5.28 6.76 -0.78
#